data_AF-F4BV68-F1
#
_entry.id   AF-F4BV68-F1
#
_cell.length_a   1.000
_cell.length_b   1.000
_cell.length_c   1.000
_cell.angle_alpha   90.00
_cell.angle_beta   90.00
_cell.angle_gamma   90.00
#
_symmetry.space_group_name_H-M   'P 1'
#
loop_
_entity.id
_entity.type
_entity.pdbx_description
1 polymer ?
#
loop_
_entity_poly.entity_id
_entity_poly.type
_entity_poly.pdbx_seq_one_letter_code
_entity_poly.pdbx_strand_id
1 'polypeptide(L)'
;MREVLLESREDRAQFYLPDRCIGCGTCVQVCPKGELIIGSVGAVVRGLIDKDFIEKRMSGACAFCALCSRVCPTGALEFRKNGIAEMDNSYLSVAIKSTVVDSEKCVHCGLCCDVCPQACIELEDRHLAEDGSLKVGGRTIIDLERCVHCGWCASVCPTGAISFEKPFAGTFSRDDNVCQACKTCVHTCPANALFNREWKAGERGEKVSHRPDACIYCGACAQACPVRAIVVSKTAIIPEMKGKGAFEKKLALPLPRPTLTSCLETDEIACLGCGNCVIACPVNALSDPYLAAGHLNELEIKPLLEVRDGTVKVVDQEVCGSCATCSMICPADAIRLVPREVV
;
A
#
# COMPACT_ATOMS: atom_id res chain seq x y z
N MET A 1 -11.63 -14.76 -7.14
CA MET A 1 -10.44 -14.26 -6.45
C MET A 1 -9.27 -15.13 -6.85
N ARG A 2 -8.14 -14.54 -7.24
CA ARG A 2 -6.93 -15.30 -7.62
C ARG A 2 -6.26 -15.84 -6.35
N GLU A 3 -5.87 -17.11 -6.35
CA GLU A 3 -5.07 -17.72 -5.28
C GLU A 3 -3.70 -18.12 -5.83
N VAL A 4 -2.64 -17.83 -5.08
CA VAL A 4 -1.26 -18.18 -5.42
C VAL A 4 -0.72 -19.10 -4.33
N LEU A 5 -0.34 -20.33 -4.70
CA LEU A 5 0.36 -21.23 -3.80
C LEU A 5 1.81 -20.76 -3.66
N LEU A 6 2.19 -20.32 -2.45
CA LEU A 6 3.57 -19.87 -2.18
C LEU A 6 4.49 -21.03 -1.83
N GLU A 7 4.04 -21.96 -0.98
CA GLU A 7 4.79 -23.17 -0.64
C GLU A 7 3.87 -24.24 -0.06
N SER A 8 4.19 -25.51 -0.27
CA SER A 8 3.52 -26.64 0.36
C SER A 8 4.51 -27.71 0.81
N ARG A 9 4.24 -28.34 1.97
CA ARG A 9 4.96 -29.51 2.46
C ARG A 9 4.00 -30.40 3.23
N GLU A 10 3.87 -31.66 2.79
CA GLU A 10 2.97 -32.65 3.39
C GLU A 10 1.53 -32.11 3.45
N ASP A 11 0.95 -32.02 4.65
CA ASP A 11 -0.41 -31.52 4.91
C ASP A 11 -0.49 -29.99 5.02
N ARG A 12 0.63 -29.27 4.90
CA ARG A 12 0.70 -27.81 5.14
C ARG A 12 0.93 -27.06 3.85
N ALA A 13 0.19 -25.98 3.66
CA ALA A 13 0.35 -25.09 2.52
C ALA A 13 0.19 -23.62 2.91
N GLN A 14 0.93 -22.75 2.25
CA GLN A 14 0.83 -21.31 2.37
C GLN A 14 0.26 -20.74 1.07
N PHE A 15 -0.82 -19.99 1.17
CA PHE A 15 -1.48 -19.33 0.04
C PHE A 15 -1.40 -17.81 0.18
N TYR A 16 -1.35 -17.14 -0.96
CA TYR A 16 -1.42 -15.69 -1.10
C TYR A 16 -2.61 -15.31 -1.97
N LEU A 17 -3.37 -14.32 -1.50
CA LEU A 17 -4.53 -13.75 -2.15
C LEU A 17 -4.18 -12.31 -2.59
N PRO A 18 -3.73 -12.10 -3.85
CA PRO A 18 -3.25 -10.80 -4.31
C PRO A 18 -4.32 -9.71 -4.19
N ASP A 19 -5.58 -10.05 -4.49
CA ASP A 19 -6.71 -9.13 -4.49
C ASP A 19 -7.00 -8.50 -3.10
N ARG A 20 -6.55 -9.14 -2.02
CA ARG A 20 -6.68 -8.63 -0.63
C ARG A 20 -5.42 -7.93 -0.13
N CYS A 21 -4.33 -7.95 -0.88
CA CYS A 21 -3.04 -7.48 -0.42
C CYS A 21 -2.91 -5.96 -0.58
N ILE A 22 -2.56 -5.27 0.50
CA ILE A 22 -2.38 -3.81 0.51
C ILE A 22 -0.90 -3.37 0.46
N GLY A 23 0.03 -4.26 0.11
CA GLY A 23 1.46 -3.93 -0.04
C GLY A 23 2.15 -3.41 1.23
N CYS A 24 1.71 -3.83 2.43
CA CYS A 24 2.17 -3.24 3.70
C CYS A 24 3.49 -3.79 4.24
N GLY A 25 3.93 -4.97 3.77
CA GLY A 25 5.20 -5.59 4.17
C GLY A 25 5.24 -6.22 5.56
N THR A 26 4.12 -6.23 6.31
CA THR A 26 4.06 -6.79 7.67
C THR A 26 4.43 -8.28 7.71
N CYS A 27 4.07 -9.04 6.68
CA CYS A 27 4.42 -10.45 6.55
C CYS A 27 5.92 -10.69 6.38
N VAL A 28 6.61 -9.82 5.62
CA VAL A 28 8.06 -9.84 5.44
C VAL A 28 8.75 -9.48 6.75
N GLN A 29 8.25 -8.45 7.44
CA GLN A 29 8.77 -7.96 8.71
C GLN A 29 8.81 -9.06 9.80
N VAL A 30 7.78 -9.92 9.86
CA VAL A 30 7.70 -10.96 10.91
C VAL A 30 8.34 -12.28 10.53
N CYS A 31 8.68 -12.49 9.25
CA CYS A 31 9.17 -13.77 8.74
C CYS A 31 10.58 -14.08 9.29
N PRO A 32 10.73 -15.08 10.18
CA PRO A 32 12.02 -15.37 10.82
C PRO A 32 13.04 -16.00 9.86
N LYS A 33 12.58 -16.45 8.68
CA LYS A 33 13.39 -17.10 7.67
C LYS A 33 13.71 -16.19 6.48
N GLY A 34 13.14 -14.98 6.42
CA GLY A 34 13.37 -14.05 5.32
C GLY A 34 12.83 -14.52 3.96
N GLU A 35 11.88 -15.47 3.97
CA GLU A 35 11.41 -16.15 2.77
C GLU A 35 10.41 -15.32 1.95
N LEU A 36 9.68 -14.41 2.58
CA LEU A 36 8.74 -13.54 1.88
C LEU A 36 9.49 -12.29 1.43
N ILE A 37 9.27 -11.89 0.19
CA ILE A 37 9.82 -10.69 -0.42
C ILE A 37 8.66 -9.74 -0.69
N ILE A 38 8.89 -8.45 -0.46
CA ILE A 38 8.02 -7.38 -0.93
C ILE A 38 8.82 -6.46 -1.84
N GLY A 39 8.22 -6.02 -2.94
CA GLY A 39 8.88 -5.14 -3.89
C GLY A 39 7.92 -4.41 -4.81
N SER A 40 8.42 -3.39 -5.49
CA SER A 40 7.70 -2.63 -6.53
C SER A 40 6.33 -2.09 -6.13
N VAL A 41 6.06 -1.87 -4.83
CA VAL A 41 4.73 -1.49 -4.33
C VAL A 41 4.17 -0.25 -5.04
N GLY A 42 5.00 0.77 -5.22
CA GLY A 42 4.59 1.99 -5.91
C GLY A 42 4.20 1.77 -7.37
N ALA A 43 4.95 0.94 -8.09
CA ALA A 43 4.68 0.62 -9.49
C ALA A 43 3.45 -0.27 -9.66
N VAL A 44 3.28 -1.27 -8.79
CA VAL A 44 2.13 -2.18 -8.81
C VAL A 44 0.83 -1.42 -8.55
N VAL A 45 0.78 -0.56 -7.51
CA VAL A 45 -0.43 0.24 -7.23
C VAL A 45 -0.77 1.20 -8.38
N ARG A 46 0.24 1.71 -9.08
CA ARG A 46 0.05 2.59 -10.24
C ARG A 46 -0.35 1.85 -11.51
N GLY A 47 -0.39 0.51 -11.49
CA GLY A 47 -0.71 -0.31 -12.66
C GLY A 47 0.37 -0.25 -13.76
N LEU A 48 1.62 0.05 -13.39
CA LEU A 48 2.73 0.24 -14.33
C LEU A 48 3.64 -0.99 -14.44
N ILE A 49 3.33 -2.04 -13.70
CA ILE A 49 3.97 -3.34 -13.76
C ILE A 49 2.96 -4.41 -13.37
N ASP A 50 2.87 -5.48 -14.16
CA ASP A 50 2.03 -6.64 -13.85
C ASP A 50 2.80 -7.59 -12.92
N LYS A 51 2.73 -7.30 -11.61
CA LYS A 51 3.31 -8.12 -10.53
C LYS A 51 2.47 -8.07 -9.28
N ASP A 52 2.60 -9.11 -8.48
CA ASP A 52 2.10 -9.15 -7.11
C ASP A 52 3.02 -8.34 -6.17
N PHE A 53 2.46 -7.88 -5.04
CA PHE A 53 3.27 -7.22 -4.01
C PHE A 53 4.23 -8.18 -3.30
N ILE A 54 3.80 -9.43 -3.14
CA ILE A 54 4.52 -10.45 -2.38
C ILE A 54 5.02 -11.54 -3.31
N GLU A 55 6.30 -11.84 -3.19
CA GLU A 55 6.95 -13.00 -3.80
C GLU A 55 7.54 -13.88 -2.70
N LYS A 56 7.86 -15.13 -3.01
CA LYS A 56 8.50 -16.04 -2.07
C LYS A 56 9.84 -16.55 -2.61
N ARG A 57 10.88 -16.50 -1.79
CA ARG A 57 12.15 -17.22 -2.02
C ARG A 57 11.86 -18.72 -1.97
N MET A 58 12.19 -19.45 -3.03
CA MET A 58 11.99 -20.90 -3.09
C MET A 58 13.18 -21.66 -2.49
N SER A 59 13.67 -21.21 -1.32
CA SER A 59 14.83 -21.84 -0.66
C SER A 59 14.47 -23.12 0.10
N GLY A 60 13.18 -23.37 0.33
CA GLY A 60 12.68 -24.46 1.17
C GLY A 60 12.87 -24.21 2.68
N ALA A 61 13.30 -23.01 3.08
CA ALA A 61 13.56 -22.69 4.48
C ALA A 61 12.29 -22.35 5.28
N CYS A 62 11.12 -22.26 4.64
CA CYS A 62 9.87 -21.93 5.32
C CYS A 62 9.57 -22.95 6.42
N ALA A 63 9.44 -22.44 7.65
CA ALA A 63 9.14 -23.26 8.81
C ALA A 63 7.64 -23.57 8.97
N PHE A 64 6.77 -23.07 8.08
CA PHE A 64 5.31 -23.18 8.20
C PHE A 64 4.79 -22.73 9.58
N CYS A 65 5.36 -21.63 10.10
CA CYS A 65 5.03 -21.10 11.43
C CYS A 65 3.77 -20.20 11.46
N ALA A 66 3.14 -19.97 10.31
CA ALA A 66 1.95 -19.13 10.11
C ALA A 66 2.06 -17.66 10.58
N LEU A 67 3.23 -17.18 11.03
CA LEU A 67 3.40 -15.81 11.56
C LEU A 67 2.92 -14.75 10.57
N CYS A 68 3.27 -14.89 9.29
CA CYS A 68 2.90 -13.96 8.23
C CYS A 68 1.38 -13.91 7.96
N SER A 69 0.68 -15.03 8.05
CA SER A 69 -0.78 -15.12 7.96
C SER A 69 -1.45 -14.53 9.20
N ARG A 70 -0.92 -14.85 10.40
CA ARG A 70 -1.48 -14.38 11.68
C ARG A 70 -1.40 -12.87 11.88
N VAL A 71 -0.39 -12.20 11.33
CA VAL A 71 -0.27 -10.73 11.43
C VAL A 71 -0.84 -9.99 10.21
N CYS A 72 -1.37 -10.71 9.22
CA CYS A 72 -1.90 -10.08 8.02
C CYS A 72 -3.22 -9.37 8.36
N PRO A 73 -3.31 -8.03 8.23
CA PRO A 73 -4.52 -7.30 8.63
C PRO A 73 -5.69 -7.53 7.67
N THR A 74 -5.43 -7.93 6.43
CA THR A 74 -6.45 -8.12 5.39
C THR A 74 -6.73 -9.59 5.08
N GLY A 75 -6.06 -10.52 5.77
CA GLY A 75 -6.18 -11.95 5.46
C GLY A 75 -5.63 -12.34 4.08
N ALA A 76 -4.76 -11.53 3.47
CA ALA A 76 -4.17 -11.83 2.16
C ALA A 76 -3.18 -13.00 2.16
N LEU A 77 -2.78 -13.50 3.33
CA LEU A 77 -1.93 -14.68 3.48
C LEU A 77 -2.65 -15.72 4.31
N GLU A 78 -2.80 -16.91 3.76
CA GLU A 78 -3.48 -18.02 4.41
C GLU A 78 -2.51 -19.16 4.68
N PHE A 79 -2.66 -19.77 5.85
CA PHE A 79 -2.01 -21.03 6.18
C PHE A 79 -3.10 -22.09 6.19
N ARG A 80 -2.93 -23.13 5.35
CA ARG A 80 -3.87 -24.24 5.24
C ARG A 80 -3.22 -25.51 5.76
N LYS A 81 -3.98 -26.28 6.56
CA LYS A 81 -3.61 -27.61 7.06
C LYS A 81 -4.66 -28.62 6.62
N ASN A 82 -4.25 -29.71 5.98
CA ASN A 82 -5.14 -30.67 5.31
C ASN A 82 -6.12 -29.99 4.34
N GLY A 83 -5.65 -28.95 3.64
CA GLY A 83 -6.46 -28.16 2.71
C GLY A 83 -7.42 -27.14 3.36
N ILE A 84 -7.52 -27.10 4.69
CA ILE A 84 -8.42 -26.20 5.42
C ILE A 84 -7.64 -25.00 5.94
N ALA A 85 -8.12 -23.79 5.68
CA ALA A 85 -7.54 -22.57 6.24
C ALA A 85 -7.62 -22.57 7.77
N GLU A 86 -6.47 -22.43 8.43
CA GLU A 86 -6.44 -22.19 9.87
C GLU A 86 -6.75 -20.72 10.12
N MET A 87 -7.90 -20.46 10.74
CA MET A 87 -8.36 -19.11 11.07
C MET A 87 -9.10 -19.14 12.42
N ASP A 88 -8.33 -19.10 13.51
CA ASP A 88 -8.83 -18.91 14.88
C ASP A 88 -8.53 -17.48 15.38
N ASN A 89 -8.84 -17.18 16.65
CA ASN A 89 -8.53 -15.89 17.28
C ASN A 89 -7.02 -15.59 17.46
N SER A 90 -6.11 -16.40 16.91
CA SER A 90 -4.69 -16.06 16.76
C SER A 90 -4.35 -15.37 15.44
N TYR A 91 -5.34 -15.17 14.56
CA TYR A 91 -5.19 -14.45 13.30
C TYR A 91 -5.79 -13.05 13.41
N LEU A 92 -5.01 -12.04 13.05
CA LEU A 92 -5.40 -10.64 13.18
C LEU A 92 -6.67 -10.35 12.37
N SER A 93 -6.75 -10.82 11.12
CA SER A 93 -7.93 -10.65 10.26
C SER A 93 -9.21 -11.30 10.81
N VAL A 94 -9.10 -12.22 11.76
CA VAL A 94 -10.23 -12.86 12.45
C VAL A 94 -10.55 -12.13 13.75
N ALA A 95 -9.53 -11.65 14.46
CA ALA A 95 -9.67 -10.98 15.74
C ALA A 95 -10.21 -9.55 15.63
N ILE A 96 -9.98 -8.86 14.50
CA ILE A 96 -10.51 -7.52 14.24
C ILE A 96 -12.04 -7.58 14.23
N LYS A 97 -12.70 -6.74 15.03
CA LYS A 97 -14.15 -6.57 14.93
C LYS A 97 -14.50 -5.99 13.56
N SER A 98 -15.35 -6.71 12.82
CA SER A 98 -15.88 -6.28 11.54
C SER A 98 -16.48 -4.87 11.62
N THR A 99 -16.40 -4.13 10.52
CA THR A 99 -17.14 -2.87 10.40
C THR A 99 -18.61 -3.18 10.24
N VAL A 100 -19.44 -2.70 11.16
CA VAL A 100 -20.88 -3.02 11.21
C VAL A 100 -21.71 -1.75 11.10
N VAL A 101 -22.80 -1.84 10.33
CA VAL A 101 -23.85 -0.82 10.25
C VAL A 101 -25.02 -1.22 11.14
N ASP A 102 -25.34 -0.37 12.11
CA ASP A 102 -26.55 -0.45 12.91
C ASP A 102 -27.76 -0.04 12.05
N SER A 103 -28.57 -1.03 11.65
CA SER A 103 -29.73 -0.82 10.80
C SER A 103 -30.84 0.02 11.46
N GLU A 104 -30.89 0.09 12.79
CA GLU A 104 -31.87 0.91 13.50
C GLU A 104 -31.49 2.40 13.48
N LYS A 105 -30.19 2.70 13.39
CA LYS A 105 -29.68 4.08 13.30
C LYS A 105 -29.40 4.53 11.86
N CYS A 106 -29.24 3.61 10.92
CA CYS A 106 -28.91 3.95 9.54
C CYS A 106 -30.09 4.62 8.83
N VAL A 107 -29.80 5.67 8.06
CA VAL A 107 -30.79 6.40 7.25
C VAL A 107 -30.55 6.27 5.74
N HIS A 108 -29.67 5.34 5.34
CA HIS A 108 -29.37 5.02 3.94
C HIS A 108 -29.09 6.26 3.05
N CYS A 109 -28.31 7.22 3.59
CA CYS A 109 -28.01 8.48 2.91
C CYS A 109 -26.96 8.36 1.79
N GLY A 110 -26.07 7.36 1.87
CA GLY A 110 -25.04 7.10 0.85
C GLY A 110 -23.66 7.73 1.12
N LEU A 111 -23.53 8.61 2.12
CA LEU A 111 -22.26 9.28 2.40
C LEU A 111 -21.09 8.31 2.63
N CYS A 112 -21.34 7.16 3.27
CA CYS A 112 -20.33 6.12 3.47
C CYS A 112 -19.85 5.48 2.16
N CYS A 113 -20.72 5.34 1.16
CA CYS A 113 -20.36 4.85 -0.18
C CYS A 113 -19.40 5.83 -0.85
N ASP A 114 -19.72 7.12 -0.81
CA ASP A 114 -18.96 8.17 -1.50
C ASP A 114 -17.55 8.35 -0.94
N VAL A 115 -17.38 8.18 0.38
CA VAL A 115 -16.09 8.42 1.04
C VAL A 115 -15.24 7.16 1.22
N CYS A 116 -15.75 5.97 0.92
CA CYS A 116 -15.02 4.73 1.13
C CYS A 116 -13.84 4.63 0.15
N PRO A 117 -12.57 4.69 0.62
CA PRO A 117 -11.42 4.63 -0.28
C PRO A 117 -11.26 3.28 -0.97
N GLN A 118 -11.90 2.25 -0.44
CA GLN A 118 -11.90 0.90 -1.01
C GLN A 118 -13.09 0.64 -1.93
N ALA A 119 -14.03 1.59 -2.07
CA ALA A 119 -15.27 1.43 -2.83
C ALA A 119 -15.96 0.07 -2.54
N CYS A 120 -16.10 -0.25 -1.25
CA CYS A 120 -16.58 -1.54 -0.75
C CYS A 120 -17.88 -1.42 0.06
N ILE A 121 -18.62 -0.31 -0.10
CA ILE A 121 -19.89 -0.07 0.60
C ILE A 121 -20.96 0.22 -0.44
N GLU A 122 -22.07 -0.51 -0.38
CA GLU A 122 -23.17 -0.43 -1.34
C GLU A 122 -24.51 -0.22 -0.61
N LEU A 123 -25.43 0.47 -1.29
CA LEU A 123 -26.82 0.63 -0.85
C LEU A 123 -27.72 -0.22 -1.74
N GLU A 124 -28.37 -1.22 -1.16
CA GLU A 124 -29.38 -2.04 -1.83
C GLU A 124 -30.79 -1.58 -1.45
N ASP A 125 -31.74 -1.81 -2.36
CA ASP A 125 -33.17 -1.58 -2.16
C ASP A 125 -33.50 -0.17 -1.62
N ARG A 126 -32.75 0.86 -2.05
CA ARG A 126 -32.95 2.23 -1.58
C ARG A 126 -34.26 2.80 -2.11
N HIS A 127 -35.22 3.06 -1.22
CA HIS A 127 -36.54 3.59 -1.59
C HIS A 127 -37.06 4.58 -0.55
N LEU A 128 -37.99 5.45 -0.95
CA LEU A 128 -38.72 6.30 -0.02
C LEU A 128 -39.91 5.51 0.55
N ALA A 129 -40.11 5.55 1.86
CA ALA A 129 -41.21 4.86 2.53
C ALA A 129 -42.57 5.40 2.06
N GLU A 130 -43.50 4.49 1.76
CA GLU A 130 -44.85 4.82 1.28
C GLU A 130 -45.83 5.15 2.41
N ASP A 131 -45.42 4.97 3.67
CA ASP A 131 -46.22 5.21 4.89
C ASP A 131 -46.34 6.70 5.28
N GLY A 132 -45.84 7.60 4.43
CA GLY A 132 -45.81 9.05 4.69
C GLY A 132 -44.75 9.50 5.70
N SER A 133 -43.92 8.60 6.23
CA SER A 133 -42.87 8.95 7.20
C SER A 133 -41.69 9.72 6.60
N LEU A 134 -41.61 9.81 5.25
CA LEU A 134 -40.50 10.38 4.49
C LEU A 134 -39.13 9.74 4.83
N LYS A 135 -39.13 8.53 5.38
CA LYS A 135 -37.91 7.77 5.65
C LYS A 135 -37.39 7.13 4.37
N VAL A 136 -36.08 7.02 4.25
CA VAL A 136 -35.44 6.21 3.22
C VAL A 136 -35.22 4.81 3.80
N GLY A 137 -35.83 3.80 3.19
CA GLY A 137 -35.56 2.39 3.46
C GLY A 137 -34.45 1.86 2.56
N GLY A 138 -33.81 0.76 2.96
CA GLY A 138 -32.80 0.07 2.17
C GLY A 138 -31.91 -0.82 3.03
N ARG A 139 -30.81 -1.30 2.46
CA ARG A 139 -29.75 -2.01 3.20
C ARG A 139 -28.41 -1.41 2.82
N THR A 140 -27.58 -1.15 3.84
CA THR A 140 -26.20 -0.70 3.65
C THR A 140 -25.29 -1.89 3.87
N ILE A 141 -24.63 -2.36 2.83
CA ILE A 141 -23.76 -3.55 2.87
C ILE A 141 -22.32 -3.11 2.76
N ILE A 142 -21.45 -3.74 3.54
CA ILE A 142 -20.00 -3.53 3.51
C ILE A 142 -19.36 -4.86 3.11
N ASP A 143 -18.63 -4.85 2.00
CA ASP A 143 -17.74 -5.96 1.65
C ASP A 143 -16.53 -5.96 2.60
N LEU A 144 -16.56 -6.92 3.53
CA LEU A 144 -15.55 -7.09 4.57
C LEU A 144 -14.22 -7.64 4.03
N GLU A 145 -14.20 -8.24 2.84
CA GLU A 145 -12.95 -8.74 2.24
C GLU A 145 -12.10 -7.61 1.67
N ARG A 146 -12.75 -6.51 1.27
CA ARG A 146 -12.08 -5.28 0.77
C ARG A 146 -11.95 -4.19 1.84
N CYS A 147 -12.72 -4.26 2.93
CA CYS A 147 -12.66 -3.28 3.99
C CYS A 147 -11.27 -3.28 4.67
N VAL A 148 -10.65 -2.10 4.81
CA VAL A 148 -9.37 -1.93 5.50
C VAL A 148 -9.51 -1.33 6.89
N HIS A 149 -10.74 -1.18 7.39
CA HIS A 149 -11.04 -0.64 8.72
C HIS A 149 -10.47 0.77 8.99
N CYS A 150 -10.49 1.64 7.97
CA CYS A 150 -9.98 3.01 8.07
C CYS A 150 -10.88 3.97 8.86
N GLY A 151 -12.19 3.71 8.92
CA GLY A 151 -13.14 4.52 9.70
C GLY A 151 -13.73 5.74 8.98
N TRP A 152 -13.45 5.96 7.69
CA TRP A 152 -14.04 7.06 6.92
C TRP A 152 -15.56 7.07 6.98
N CYS A 153 -16.19 5.91 6.77
CA CYS A 153 -17.64 5.74 6.82
C CYS A 153 -18.23 6.11 8.19
N ALA A 154 -17.58 5.73 9.28
CA ALA A 154 -17.98 6.11 10.63
C ALA A 154 -17.81 7.61 10.89
N SER A 155 -16.71 8.20 10.41
CA SER A 155 -16.43 9.63 10.57
C SER A 155 -17.46 10.54 9.88
N VAL A 156 -18.06 10.10 8.77
CA VAL A 156 -19.05 10.90 8.02
C VAL A 156 -20.49 10.53 8.33
N CYS A 157 -20.72 9.48 9.11
CA CYS A 157 -22.06 8.99 9.40
C CYS A 157 -22.80 9.99 10.32
N PRO A 158 -23.87 10.66 9.85
CA PRO A 158 -24.55 11.69 10.63
C PRO A 158 -25.29 11.13 11.85
N THR A 159 -25.63 9.84 11.84
CA THR A 159 -26.37 9.17 12.91
C THR A 159 -25.49 8.29 13.80
N GLY A 160 -24.18 8.23 13.54
CA GLY A 160 -23.27 7.35 14.28
C GLY A 160 -23.62 5.86 14.17
N ALA A 161 -24.23 5.44 13.05
CA ALA A 161 -24.68 4.07 12.84
C ALA A 161 -23.54 3.08 12.55
N ILE A 162 -22.32 3.53 12.30
CA ILE A 162 -21.21 2.66 11.88
C ILE A 162 -20.18 2.52 12.98
N SER A 163 -19.86 1.28 13.33
CA SER A 163 -18.79 0.93 14.26
C SER A 163 -17.68 0.17 13.55
N PHE A 164 -16.44 0.31 14.03
CA PHE A 164 -15.27 -0.34 13.44
C PHE A 164 -14.14 -0.47 14.47
N GLU A 165 -13.16 -1.31 14.17
CA GLU A 165 -11.93 -1.47 14.96
C GLU A 165 -10.73 -1.49 14.00
N LYS A 166 -9.69 -0.70 14.31
CA LYS A 166 -8.47 -0.68 13.51
C LYS A 166 -7.60 -1.90 13.81
N PRO A 167 -6.74 -2.35 12.89
CA PRO A 167 -5.80 -3.46 13.16
C PRO A 167 -4.67 -3.06 14.12
N PHE A 168 -4.14 -1.84 13.96
CA PHE A 168 -2.92 -1.39 14.65
C PHE A 168 -3.09 0.03 15.20
N ALA A 169 -2.42 0.28 16.33
CA ALA A 169 -2.02 1.61 16.74
C ALA A 169 -0.56 1.84 16.32
N GLY A 170 -0.17 3.09 16.12
CA GLY A 170 1.17 3.37 15.63
C GLY A 170 1.51 4.85 15.54
N THR A 171 2.68 5.10 14.96
CA THR A 171 3.18 6.44 14.62
C THR A 171 3.50 6.51 13.13
N PHE A 172 3.38 7.72 12.60
CA PHE A 172 3.76 8.07 11.23
C PHE A 172 4.64 9.31 11.30
N SER A 173 5.75 9.30 10.57
CA SER A 173 6.57 10.49 10.34
C SER A 173 7.04 10.54 8.90
N ARG A 174 7.22 11.77 8.40
CA ARG A 174 7.86 12.04 7.12
C ARG A 174 8.96 13.07 7.30
N ASP A 175 10.10 12.84 6.67
CA ASP A 175 11.13 13.86 6.50
C ASP A 175 10.85 14.69 5.24
N ASP A 176 10.49 15.96 5.42
CA ASP A 176 10.21 16.90 4.32
C ASP A 176 11.45 17.32 3.55
N ASN A 177 12.65 17.16 4.12
CA ASN A 177 13.90 17.44 3.40
C ASN A 177 14.23 16.31 2.43
N VAL A 178 13.84 15.06 2.75
CA VAL A 178 14.02 13.89 1.86
C VAL A 178 12.86 13.75 0.88
N CYS A 179 11.64 14.11 1.28
CA CYS A 179 10.45 13.98 0.44
C CYS A 179 10.52 14.81 -0.85
N GLN A 180 10.42 14.15 -2.00
CA GLN A 180 10.40 14.81 -3.31
C GLN A 180 8.97 15.00 -3.88
N ALA A 181 7.94 14.91 -3.03
CA ALA A 181 6.54 15.14 -3.38
C ALA A 181 6.01 14.36 -4.61
N CYS A 182 6.60 13.20 -4.93
CA CYS A 182 6.23 12.37 -6.09
C CYS A 182 4.85 11.67 -6.01
N LYS A 183 4.10 11.88 -4.93
CA LYS A 183 2.75 11.36 -4.65
C LYS A 183 2.59 9.83 -4.61
N THR A 184 3.66 9.03 -4.75
CA THR A 184 3.55 7.56 -4.71
C THR A 184 2.86 7.06 -3.45
N CYS A 185 3.18 7.64 -2.28
CA CYS A 185 2.55 7.28 -1.01
C CYS A 185 1.06 7.63 -0.93
N VAL A 186 0.61 8.68 -1.64
CA VAL A 186 -0.81 9.07 -1.73
C VAL A 186 -1.57 8.01 -2.52
N HIS A 187 -1.09 7.64 -3.71
CA HIS A 187 -1.68 6.57 -4.51
C HIS A 187 -1.66 5.21 -3.81
N THR A 188 -0.59 4.93 -3.05
CA THR A 188 -0.41 3.66 -2.33
C THR A 188 -1.31 3.52 -1.11
N CYS A 189 -1.79 4.62 -0.52
CA CYS A 189 -2.46 4.56 0.78
C CYS A 189 -3.86 3.91 0.66
N PRO A 190 -4.08 2.69 1.19
CA PRO A 190 -5.38 2.02 1.05
C PRO A 190 -6.48 2.72 1.89
N ALA A 191 -6.08 3.45 2.92
CA ALA A 191 -7.00 4.17 3.79
C ALA A 191 -7.26 5.61 3.33
N ASN A 192 -6.67 6.06 2.22
CA ASN A 192 -6.67 7.47 1.80
C ASN A 192 -6.32 8.43 2.96
N ALA A 193 -5.39 8.01 3.82
CA ALA A 193 -4.94 8.77 4.99
C ALA A 193 -3.79 9.73 4.66
N LEU A 194 -3.29 9.70 3.42
CA LEU A 194 -2.26 10.59 2.90
C LEU A 194 -2.82 11.31 1.69
N PHE A 195 -2.72 12.64 1.66
CA PHE A 195 -3.28 13.47 0.60
C PHE A 195 -2.47 14.76 0.45
N ASN A 196 -2.60 15.45 -0.68
CA ASN A 196 -2.03 16.78 -0.83
C ASN A 196 -3.14 17.79 -0.57
N ARG A 197 -3.00 18.61 0.48
CA ARG A 197 -3.95 19.71 0.73
C ARG A 197 -3.80 20.78 -0.33
N GLU A 198 -4.91 21.40 -0.74
CA GLU A 198 -4.83 22.63 -1.53
C GLU A 198 -4.26 23.77 -0.68
N TRP A 199 -3.32 24.51 -1.24
CA TRP A 199 -2.66 25.64 -0.58
C TRP A 199 -3.12 26.96 -1.19
N LYS A 200 -3.21 28.00 -0.38
CA LYS A 200 -3.39 29.36 -0.88
C LYS A 200 -2.08 29.86 -1.49
N ALA A 201 -2.18 30.79 -2.44
CA ALA A 201 -0.99 31.42 -3.01
C ALA A 201 -0.11 32.04 -1.90
N GLY A 202 1.17 31.69 -1.88
CA GLY A 202 2.13 32.13 -0.87
C GLY A 202 2.16 31.32 0.44
N GLU A 203 1.23 30.38 0.63
CA GLU A 203 1.24 29.48 1.79
C GLU A 203 2.32 28.40 1.63
N ARG A 204 3.10 28.19 2.69
CA ARG A 204 4.00 27.03 2.79
C ARG A 204 3.31 25.96 3.62
N GLY A 205 3.00 24.83 3.00
CA GLY A 205 2.40 23.68 3.68
C GLY A 205 3.28 22.44 3.60
N GLU A 206 2.84 21.40 4.30
CA GLU A 206 3.44 20.07 4.24
C GLU A 206 3.37 19.51 2.82
N LYS A 207 4.46 18.90 2.32
CA LYS A 207 4.48 18.30 0.97
C LYS A 207 3.38 17.26 0.77
N VAL A 208 3.06 16.48 1.80
CA VAL A 208 1.91 15.57 1.89
C VAL A 208 1.28 15.76 3.28
N SER A 209 -0.03 15.73 3.40
CA SER A 209 -0.74 15.76 4.68
C SER A 209 -1.08 14.35 5.14
N HIS A 210 -1.12 14.13 6.46
CA HIS A 210 -1.47 12.86 7.07
C HIS A 210 -2.71 13.01 7.96
N ARG A 211 -3.68 12.11 7.80
CA ARG A 211 -4.91 12.01 8.61
C ARG A 211 -4.81 10.84 9.60
N PRO A 212 -4.42 11.07 10.87
CA PRO A 212 -4.14 9.99 11.83
C PRO A 212 -5.36 9.15 12.19
N ASP A 213 -6.55 9.76 12.20
CA ASP A 213 -7.82 9.10 12.48
C ASP A 213 -8.26 8.15 11.35
N ALA A 214 -7.78 8.32 10.12
CA ALA A 214 -7.97 7.36 9.03
C ALA A 214 -6.82 6.33 8.90
N CYS A 215 -5.61 6.67 9.37
CA CYS A 215 -4.45 5.82 9.24
C CYS A 215 -4.58 4.52 10.05
N ILE A 216 -4.29 3.39 9.40
CA ILE A 216 -4.29 2.05 10.02
C ILE A 216 -2.87 1.55 10.33
N TYR A 217 -1.85 2.41 10.14
CA TYR A 217 -0.44 2.12 10.41
C TYR A 217 0.09 0.84 9.73
N CYS A 218 -0.43 0.49 8.55
CA CYS A 218 -0.05 -0.73 7.84
C CYS A 218 1.41 -0.69 7.35
N GLY A 219 1.89 0.47 6.88
CA GLY A 219 3.25 0.64 6.35
C GLY A 219 3.40 0.65 4.83
N ALA A 220 2.31 0.52 4.07
CA ALA A 220 2.37 0.48 2.60
C ALA A 220 3.03 1.73 1.99
N CYS A 221 2.76 2.91 2.54
CA CYS A 221 3.39 4.16 2.13
C CYS A 221 4.91 4.20 2.35
N ALA A 222 5.42 3.55 3.41
CA ALA A 222 6.85 3.42 3.65
C ALA A 222 7.49 2.45 2.64
N GLN A 223 6.80 1.34 2.33
CA GLN A 223 7.24 0.38 1.32
C GLN A 223 7.27 0.97 -0.10
N ALA A 224 6.34 1.87 -0.42
CA ALA A 224 6.29 2.50 -1.74
C ALA A 224 7.16 3.76 -1.89
N CYS A 225 7.76 4.28 -0.82
CA CYS A 225 8.50 5.53 -0.87
C CYS A 225 9.88 5.32 -1.53
N PRO A 226 10.12 5.85 -2.75
CA PRO A 226 11.36 5.58 -3.49
C PRO A 226 12.59 6.20 -2.82
N VAL A 227 12.37 7.26 -2.04
CA VAL A 227 13.41 8.03 -1.33
C VAL A 227 13.43 7.74 0.17
N ARG A 228 12.60 6.80 0.65
CA ARG A 228 12.55 6.39 2.07
C ARG A 228 12.31 7.55 3.05
N ALA A 229 11.53 8.55 2.63
CA ALA A 229 11.19 9.71 3.46
C ALA A 229 10.16 9.40 4.56
N ILE A 230 9.51 8.22 4.54
CA ILE A 230 8.39 7.87 5.41
C ILE A 230 8.77 6.75 6.37
N VAL A 231 8.46 6.92 7.65
CA VAL A 231 8.56 5.89 8.68
C VAL A 231 7.17 5.63 9.27
N VAL A 232 6.80 4.35 9.36
CA VAL A 232 5.59 3.88 10.03
C VAL A 232 5.96 2.83 11.06
N SER A 233 5.60 3.06 12.31
CA SER A 233 5.85 2.13 13.41
C SER A 233 4.53 1.66 14.00
N LYS A 234 4.36 0.34 14.13
CA LYS A 234 3.21 -0.27 14.80
C LYS A 234 3.54 -0.39 16.29
N THR A 235 2.84 0.38 17.12
CA THR A 235 3.08 0.41 18.58
C THR A 235 2.27 -0.63 19.33
N ALA A 236 1.10 -0.99 18.82
CA ALA A 236 0.27 -2.04 19.38
C ALA A 236 -0.62 -2.68 18.32
N ILE A 237 -1.01 -3.92 18.55
CA ILE A 237 -2.15 -4.54 17.88
C ILE A 237 -3.39 -4.11 18.66
N ILE A 238 -4.41 -3.58 18.00
CA ILE A 238 -5.60 -3.09 18.72
C ILE A 238 -6.50 -4.25 19.15
N PRO A 239 -6.90 -5.18 18.26
CA PRO A 239 -7.77 -6.28 18.64
C PRO A 239 -7.15 -7.17 19.71
N GLU A 240 -8.01 -7.79 20.51
CA GLU A 240 -7.60 -8.83 21.44
C GLU A 240 -7.43 -10.15 20.71
N MET A 241 -6.20 -10.68 20.70
CA MET A 241 -5.86 -11.89 19.96
C MET A 241 -4.87 -12.77 20.72
N LYS A 242 -4.94 -14.09 20.49
CA LYS A 242 -4.03 -15.06 21.11
C LYS A 242 -2.59 -14.83 20.64
N GLY A 243 -1.67 -14.62 21.58
CA GLY A 243 -0.25 -14.43 21.26
C GLY A 243 0.15 -13.01 20.85
N LYS A 244 -0.76 -12.02 21.00
CA LYS A 244 -0.55 -10.59 20.70
C LYS A 244 0.82 -10.05 21.08
N GLY A 245 1.26 -10.24 22.33
CA GLY A 245 2.54 -9.70 22.81
C GLY A 245 3.78 -10.24 22.09
N ALA A 246 3.74 -11.45 21.53
CA ALA A 246 4.84 -11.98 20.72
C ALA A 246 4.90 -11.32 19.34
N PHE A 247 3.73 -11.00 18.76
CA PHE A 247 3.63 -10.29 17.49
C PHE A 247 4.05 -8.84 17.64
N GLU A 248 3.60 -8.14 18.68
CA GLU A 248 3.95 -6.74 18.94
C GLU A 248 5.47 -6.55 19.03
N LYS A 249 6.19 -7.46 19.71
CA LYS A 249 7.67 -7.43 19.75
C LYS A 249 8.32 -7.51 18.36
N LYS A 250 7.75 -8.31 17.45
CA LYS A 250 8.23 -8.41 16.06
C LYS A 250 7.85 -7.18 15.24
N LEU A 251 6.66 -6.63 15.47
CA LEU A 251 6.12 -5.47 14.76
C LEU A 251 6.75 -4.14 15.21
N ALA A 252 7.36 -4.11 16.39
CA ALA A 252 8.14 -2.98 16.88
C ALA A 252 9.45 -2.76 16.10
N LEU A 253 9.95 -3.77 15.38
CA LEU A 253 11.11 -3.63 14.50
C LEU A 253 10.77 -2.73 13.30
N PRO A 254 11.72 -2.00 12.72
CA PRO A 254 11.47 -1.24 11.49
C PRO A 254 10.98 -2.14 10.36
N LEU A 255 10.14 -1.58 9.49
CA LEU A 255 9.74 -2.25 8.26
C LEU A 255 10.99 -2.54 7.40
N PRO A 256 11.11 -3.75 6.84
CA PRO A 256 12.23 -4.08 5.96
C PRO A 256 12.14 -3.22 4.70
N ARG A 257 13.32 -2.91 4.12
CA ARG A 257 13.35 -2.24 2.83
C ARG A 257 12.77 -3.17 1.74
N PRO A 258 11.93 -2.66 0.83
CA PRO A 258 11.49 -3.44 -0.30
C PRO A 258 12.68 -3.91 -1.13
N THR A 259 12.60 -5.13 -1.63
CA THR A 259 13.55 -5.66 -2.59
C THR A 259 13.22 -5.11 -3.98
N LEU A 260 14.26 -4.89 -4.79
CA LEU A 260 14.10 -4.54 -6.20
C LEU A 260 13.58 -5.74 -7.00
N THR A 261 12.27 -5.90 -7.03
CA THR A 261 11.56 -6.92 -7.85
C THR A 261 11.25 -6.43 -9.27
N SER A 262 11.81 -5.28 -9.65
CA SER A 262 11.71 -4.69 -10.98
C SER A 262 13.02 -4.00 -11.37
N CYS A 263 13.24 -3.86 -12.68
CA CYS A 263 14.29 -3.03 -13.26
C CYS A 263 13.72 -2.08 -14.31
N LEU A 264 14.48 -1.03 -14.62
CA LEU A 264 14.15 -0.06 -15.66
C LEU A 264 14.71 -0.55 -16.98
N GLU A 265 13.86 -0.53 -18.00
CA GLU A 265 14.27 -0.73 -19.39
C GLU A 265 14.00 0.54 -20.18
N THR A 266 14.95 0.88 -21.06
CA THR A 266 14.86 2.02 -21.96
C THR A 266 14.89 1.56 -23.41
N ASP A 267 14.05 2.17 -24.24
CA ASP A 267 14.03 2.00 -25.70
C ASP A 267 14.71 3.22 -26.34
N GLU A 268 15.91 3.01 -26.87
CA GLU A 268 16.72 4.09 -27.46
C GLU A 268 16.15 4.62 -28.77
N ILE A 269 15.37 3.81 -29.49
CA ILE A 269 14.78 4.18 -30.78
C ILE A 269 13.55 5.06 -30.54
N ALA A 270 12.72 4.69 -29.55
CA ALA A 270 11.56 5.48 -29.17
C ALA A 270 11.91 6.74 -28.37
N CYS A 271 13.08 6.78 -27.72
CA CYS A 271 13.46 7.88 -26.83
C CYS A 271 13.67 9.19 -27.58
N LEU A 272 12.98 10.24 -27.14
CA LEU A 272 13.11 11.60 -27.67
C LEU A 272 14.25 12.41 -27.02
N GLY A 273 14.94 11.87 -26.02
CA GLY A 273 16.00 12.58 -25.30
C GLY A 273 15.55 13.77 -24.43
N CYS A 274 14.24 13.94 -24.19
CA CYS A 274 13.70 15.13 -23.52
C CYS A 274 14.07 15.26 -22.04
N GLY A 275 14.52 14.19 -21.39
CA GLY A 275 14.96 14.22 -19.98
C GLY A 275 13.84 14.30 -18.93
N ASN A 276 12.56 14.29 -19.32
CA ASN A 276 11.44 14.37 -18.36
C ASN A 276 11.50 13.32 -17.25
N CYS A 277 11.85 12.08 -17.59
CA CYS A 277 12.01 11.00 -16.62
C CYS A 277 13.20 11.21 -15.67
N VAL A 278 14.23 11.92 -16.11
CA VAL A 278 15.42 12.27 -15.31
C VAL A 278 15.04 13.32 -14.26
N ILE A 279 14.30 14.35 -14.67
CA ILE A 279 13.87 15.48 -13.82
C ILE A 279 12.79 15.02 -12.83
N ALA A 280 11.79 14.28 -13.30
CA ALA A 280 10.68 13.82 -12.47
C ALA A 280 11.04 12.67 -11.53
N CYS A 281 12.21 12.04 -11.73
CA CYS A 281 12.64 10.93 -10.89
C CYS A 281 12.93 11.41 -9.45
N PRO A 282 12.21 10.89 -8.43
CA PRO A 282 12.43 11.32 -7.05
C PRO A 282 13.80 10.91 -6.49
N VAL A 283 14.40 9.81 -6.99
CA VAL A 283 15.75 9.39 -6.58
C VAL A 283 16.81 10.38 -7.07
N ASN A 284 16.69 10.82 -8.33
CA ASN A 284 17.50 11.86 -8.94
C ASN A 284 17.29 13.21 -8.24
N ALA A 285 16.03 13.62 -8.03
CA ALA A 285 15.70 14.87 -7.35
C ALA A 285 16.23 14.93 -5.90
N LEU A 286 16.30 13.80 -5.21
CA LEU A 286 16.88 13.73 -3.87
C LEU A 286 18.40 13.98 -3.87
N SER A 287 19.13 13.48 -4.88
CA SER A 287 20.58 13.66 -4.90
C SER A 287 20.97 15.10 -5.17
N ASP A 288 20.22 15.80 -6.04
CA ASP A 288 20.49 17.18 -6.38
C ASP A 288 19.20 17.97 -6.73
N PRO A 289 18.86 19.02 -5.96
CA PRO A 289 17.69 19.86 -6.24
C PRO A 289 17.73 20.58 -7.60
N TYR A 290 18.91 20.88 -8.15
CA TYR A 290 19.04 21.51 -9.47
C TYR A 290 18.61 20.56 -10.60
N LEU A 291 18.75 19.24 -10.37
CA LEU A 291 18.28 18.23 -11.31
C LEU A 291 16.75 18.25 -11.41
N ALA A 292 16.07 18.43 -10.27
CA ALA A 292 14.62 18.59 -10.21
C ALA A 292 14.14 19.91 -10.83
N ALA A 293 14.99 20.94 -10.86
CA ALA A 293 14.73 22.22 -11.51
C ALA A 293 15.03 22.24 -13.02
N GLY A 294 15.52 21.12 -13.59
CA GLY A 294 15.75 20.97 -15.02
C GLY A 294 17.15 21.34 -15.51
N HIS A 295 18.11 21.56 -14.60
CA HIS A 295 19.51 21.86 -14.94
C HIS A 295 20.31 20.60 -15.33
N LEU A 296 19.77 19.81 -16.27
CA LEU A 296 20.32 18.51 -16.67
C LEU A 296 21.78 18.58 -17.17
N ASN A 297 22.10 19.65 -17.91
CA ASN A 297 23.40 19.82 -18.57
C ASN A 297 24.49 20.36 -17.63
N GLU A 298 24.11 20.91 -16.47
CA GLU A 298 25.02 21.55 -15.52
C GLU A 298 25.55 20.57 -14.46
N LEU A 299 24.97 19.37 -14.40
CA LEU A 299 25.28 18.37 -13.38
C LEU A 299 26.07 17.21 -13.99
N GLU A 300 27.27 16.98 -13.46
CA GLU A 300 28.12 15.87 -13.89
C GLU A 300 27.61 14.51 -13.40
N ILE A 301 27.04 14.44 -12.19
CA ILE A 301 26.62 13.19 -11.56
C ILE A 301 25.10 13.11 -11.51
N LYS A 302 24.54 12.01 -12.02
CA LYS A 302 23.11 11.69 -11.96
C LYS A 302 22.98 10.25 -11.45
N PRO A 303 22.27 10.00 -10.33
CA PRO A 303 22.40 8.73 -9.63
C PRO A 303 21.66 7.58 -10.32
N LEU A 304 20.45 7.80 -10.86
CA LEU A 304 19.63 6.74 -11.43
C LEU A 304 19.47 6.85 -12.94
N LEU A 305 19.10 8.03 -13.44
CA LEU A 305 18.84 8.26 -14.86
C LEU A 305 19.66 9.44 -15.37
N GLU A 306 20.12 9.36 -16.61
CA GLU A 306 20.75 10.47 -17.33
C GLU A 306 20.30 10.54 -18.78
N VAL A 307 20.48 11.71 -19.41
CA VAL A 307 20.43 11.82 -20.88
C VAL A 307 21.86 11.76 -21.38
N ARG A 308 22.17 10.78 -22.22
CA ARG A 308 23.48 10.58 -22.85
C ARG A 308 23.28 10.19 -24.31
N ASP A 309 24.05 10.82 -25.20
CA ASP A 309 23.95 10.61 -26.66
C ASP A 309 22.52 10.76 -27.20
N GLY A 310 21.79 11.77 -26.71
CA GLY A 310 20.43 12.07 -27.13
C GLY A 310 19.35 11.10 -26.64
N THR A 311 19.69 10.12 -25.80
CA THR A 311 18.73 9.14 -25.25
C THR A 311 18.87 9.00 -23.74
N VAL A 312 17.83 8.52 -23.08
CA VAL A 312 17.86 8.29 -21.63
C VAL A 312 18.56 6.97 -21.34
N LYS A 313 19.49 6.96 -20.39
CA LYS A 313 20.19 5.77 -19.89
C LYS A 313 19.92 5.55 -18.41
N VAL A 314 19.89 4.29 -18.00
CA VAL A 314 19.91 3.89 -16.58
C VAL A 314 21.37 3.85 -16.13
N VAL A 315 21.72 4.68 -15.14
CA VAL A 315 23.08 4.80 -14.60
C VAL A 315 23.34 3.73 -13.55
N ASP A 316 22.45 3.62 -12.56
CA ASP A 316 22.55 2.63 -11.50
C ASP A 316 21.17 2.05 -11.18
N GLN A 317 20.96 0.80 -11.55
CA GLN A 317 19.69 0.11 -11.34
C GLN A 317 19.38 -0.14 -9.86
N GLU A 318 20.41 -0.22 -9.00
CA GLU A 318 20.30 -0.64 -7.60
C GLU A 318 19.80 0.48 -6.68
N VAL A 319 19.85 1.74 -7.14
CA VAL A 319 19.27 2.89 -6.41
C VAL A 319 17.82 3.17 -6.79
N CYS A 320 17.26 2.43 -7.76
CA CYS A 320 15.87 2.61 -8.18
C CYS A 320 14.91 2.38 -7.01
N GLY A 321 13.89 3.24 -6.89
CA GLY A 321 12.85 3.08 -5.87
C GLY A 321 11.59 2.34 -6.36
N SER A 322 11.61 1.79 -7.59
CA SER A 322 10.48 1.08 -8.22
C SER A 322 9.12 1.78 -8.10
N CYS A 323 9.11 3.11 -8.24
CA CYS A 323 7.88 3.91 -8.16
C CYS A 323 7.25 4.19 -9.53
N ALA A 324 7.95 3.94 -10.63
CA ALA A 324 7.49 4.14 -12.01
C ALA A 324 7.13 5.58 -12.40
N THR A 325 7.57 6.60 -11.66
CA THR A 325 7.35 8.01 -12.04
C THR A 325 7.93 8.34 -13.42
N CYS A 326 9.07 7.73 -13.77
CA CYS A 326 9.68 7.85 -15.08
C CYS A 326 8.80 7.33 -16.22
N SER A 327 8.10 6.21 -16.02
CA SER A 327 7.20 5.63 -17.02
C SER A 327 5.98 6.53 -17.23
N MET A 328 5.35 7.03 -16.16
CA MET A 328 4.15 7.89 -16.26
C MET A 328 4.38 9.20 -17.01
N ILE A 329 5.60 9.75 -16.93
CA ILE A 329 5.93 11.05 -17.52
C ILE A 329 6.53 10.93 -18.93
N CYS A 330 6.83 9.71 -19.39
CA CYS A 330 7.45 9.51 -20.69
C CYS A 330 6.38 9.69 -21.79
N PRO A 331 6.51 10.68 -22.68
CA PRO A 331 5.51 10.90 -23.73
C PRO A 331 5.62 9.89 -24.89
N ALA A 332 6.68 9.08 -24.92
CA ALA A 332 7.00 8.16 -26.01
C ALA A 332 7.03 6.69 -25.56
N ASP A 333 6.63 6.39 -24.32
CA ASP A 333 6.73 5.05 -23.71
C ASP A 333 8.12 4.39 -23.83
N ALA A 334 9.15 5.23 -23.93
CA ALA A 334 10.53 4.82 -24.15
C ALA A 334 11.26 4.37 -22.86
N ILE A 335 10.60 4.41 -21.71
CA ILE A 335 11.13 3.89 -20.44
C ILE A 335 10.01 3.22 -19.65
N ARG A 336 10.27 2.03 -19.14
CA ARG A 336 9.29 1.22 -18.40
C ARG A 336 9.96 0.44 -17.27
N LEU A 337 9.15 0.01 -16.29
CA LEU A 337 9.57 -0.99 -15.33
C LEU A 337 9.17 -2.36 -15.85
N VAL A 338 10.09 -3.31 -15.79
CA VAL A 338 9.82 -4.71 -16.10
C VAL A 338 10.06 -5.57 -14.86
N PRO A 339 9.41 -6.75 -14.77
CA PRO A 339 9.68 -7.71 -13.72
C PRO A 339 11.15 -8.11 -13.66
N ARG A 340 11.72 -8.07 -12.46
CA ARG A 340 13.02 -8.66 -12.12
C ARG A 340 12.79 -9.84 -11.18
N GLU A 341 13.36 -10.99 -11.52
CA GLU A 341 13.40 -12.14 -10.61
C GLU A 341 14.35 -11.85 -9.45
N VAL A 342 13.94 -12.22 -8.25
CA VAL A 342 14.77 -12.12 -7.06
C VAL A 342 15.47 -13.45 -6.83
N VAL A 343 16.79 -13.45 -7.03
CA VAL A 343 17.67 -14.59 -6.69
C VAL A 343 17.84 -14.70 -5.18
#